data_AF-A7RS48-F1
#
_entry.id   AF-A7RS48-F1
#
_cell.length_a   1.000
_cell.length_b   1.000
_cell.length_c   1.000
_cell.angle_alpha   90.00
_cell.angle_beta   90.00
_cell.angle_gamma   90.00
#
_symmetry.space_group_name_H-M   'P 1'
#
loop_
_entity.id
_entity.type
_entity.pdbx_description
1 polymer ?
#
loop_
_entity_poly.entity_id
_entity_poly.type
_entity_poly.pdbx_seq_one_letter_code
_entity_poly.pdbx_strand_id
1 'polypeptide(L)'
;MNGLSFSEICCLFCCPPCPSKIAAKLAFLPPEPTYSLQDLSEGGQALHLSEKSEWQYGQKELDSIEAFTTKTNRGNHIGCMFIRCSPNARFTLLFSHGNAVDLGQMSSFYVGLGTRINCNIFSYDYSGYGVSTGKPSEKNLYSDIDAAWNALRTRYGISPENIVLYGQSIGTVPTIDLASRFECGGVILHSPLTSGMRVAFPETKRTWCFDAFPSIEKVSKIVSPVLVVHGTEDEVIDFSHGLAIYERCPRAVDPLWVEGAGHNDVELYGQYLERLKQFIQHELIHN
;
A
#
# COMPACT_ATOMS: atom_id res chain seq x y z
N MET A 1 -0.64 -34.27 10.22
CA MET A 1 -0.53 -35.15 9.04
C MET A 1 -1.92 -35.36 8.46
N ASN A 2 -1.99 -35.46 7.12
CA ASN A 2 -3.13 -35.53 6.19
C ASN A 2 -3.49 -34.17 5.58
N GLY A 3 -2.98 -33.76 4.41
CA GLY A 3 -2.26 -34.51 3.38
C GLY A 3 -2.87 -34.21 2.03
N LEU A 4 -2.64 -32.99 1.52
CA LEU A 4 -2.88 -32.73 0.10
C LEU A 4 -1.78 -33.44 -0.68
N SER A 5 -2.16 -34.39 -1.53
CA SER A 5 -1.22 -35.12 -2.37
C SER A 5 -0.57 -34.18 -3.38
N PHE A 6 0.62 -34.54 -3.88
CA PHE A 6 1.27 -33.81 -4.97
C PHE A 6 0.37 -33.70 -6.21
N SER A 7 -0.56 -34.66 -6.40
CA SER A 7 -1.58 -34.62 -7.46
C SER A 7 -2.70 -33.63 -7.18
N GLU A 8 -3.08 -33.39 -5.93
CA GLU A 8 -4.08 -32.38 -5.55
C GLU A 8 -3.51 -30.97 -5.63
N ILE A 9 -2.23 -30.81 -5.27
CA ILE A 9 -1.44 -29.59 -5.51
C ILE A 9 -1.26 -29.35 -7.01
N CYS A 10 -0.93 -30.38 -7.80
CA CYS A 10 -0.91 -30.29 -9.27
C CYS A 10 -2.31 -30.06 -9.87
N CYS A 11 -3.42 -30.48 -9.27
CA CYS A 11 -4.75 -30.09 -9.75
C CYS A 11 -5.09 -28.63 -9.40
N LEU A 12 -4.65 -28.14 -8.24
CA LEU A 12 -4.73 -26.73 -7.84
C LEU A 12 -3.89 -25.81 -8.74
N PHE A 13 -2.76 -26.29 -9.25
CA PHE A 13 -1.76 -25.44 -9.93
C PHE A 13 -1.46 -25.79 -11.41
N CYS A 14 -1.64 -27.04 -11.84
CA CYS A 14 -1.39 -27.52 -13.21
C CYS A 14 -2.67 -27.77 -14.03
N CYS A 15 -3.84 -28.02 -13.40
CA CYS A 15 -5.16 -28.07 -14.07
C CYS A 15 -6.29 -27.24 -13.40
N PRO A 16 -6.12 -25.93 -13.16
CA PRO A 16 -7.20 -25.11 -12.60
C PRO A 16 -7.94 -24.31 -13.68
N PRO A 17 -9.28 -24.29 -13.71
CA PRO A 17 -9.96 -23.08 -14.14
C PRO A 17 -9.85 -22.08 -12.97
N CYS A 18 -8.87 -21.17 -13.02
CA CYS A 18 -8.75 -19.99 -12.13
C CYS A 18 -8.19 -20.18 -10.70
N PRO A 19 -6.87 -20.38 -10.50
CA PRO A 19 -6.21 -20.09 -9.21
C PRO A 19 -6.32 -18.61 -8.85
N SER A 20 -6.35 -17.74 -9.86
CA SER A 20 -6.37 -16.28 -9.66
C SER A 20 -7.69 -15.73 -9.15
N LYS A 21 -8.84 -16.42 -9.30
CA LYS A 21 -10.14 -15.83 -8.92
C LYS A 21 -10.52 -16.13 -7.48
N ILE A 22 -10.26 -17.35 -7.01
CA ILE A 22 -10.59 -17.75 -5.63
C ILE A 22 -9.54 -17.19 -4.67
N ALA A 23 -8.26 -17.33 -4.99
CA ALA A 23 -7.19 -16.70 -4.20
C ALA A 23 -7.32 -15.18 -4.17
N ALA A 24 -7.71 -14.52 -5.28
CA ALA A 24 -7.99 -13.07 -5.24
C ALA A 24 -9.18 -12.73 -4.33
N LYS A 25 -10.27 -13.53 -4.34
CA LYS A 25 -11.40 -13.28 -3.43
C LYS A 25 -11.04 -13.50 -1.95
N LEU A 26 -10.06 -14.34 -1.65
CA LEU A 26 -9.58 -14.58 -0.29
C LEU A 26 -8.49 -13.57 0.13
N ALA A 27 -7.69 -13.08 -0.82
CA ALA A 27 -6.65 -12.09 -0.59
C ALA A 27 -7.18 -10.65 -0.55
N PHE A 28 -8.32 -10.37 -1.17
CA PHE A 28 -8.95 -9.05 -1.20
C PHE A 28 -10.30 -9.09 -0.50
N LEU A 29 -10.42 -8.31 0.57
CA LEU A 29 -11.62 -8.19 1.39
C LEU A 29 -12.06 -6.72 1.39
N PRO A 30 -12.58 -6.16 0.28
CA PRO A 30 -13.08 -4.79 0.28
C PRO A 30 -14.19 -4.63 1.33
N PRO A 31 -14.11 -3.63 2.22
CA PRO A 31 -15.17 -3.36 3.17
C PRO A 31 -16.39 -2.76 2.47
N GLU A 32 -17.51 -2.67 3.19
CA GLU A 32 -18.61 -1.79 2.79
C GLU A 32 -18.08 -0.34 2.75
N PRO A 33 -18.34 0.43 1.67
CA PRO A 33 -17.78 1.77 1.52
C PRO A 33 -18.15 2.68 2.70
N THR A 34 -17.15 3.33 3.28
CA THR A 34 -17.31 4.24 4.41
C THR A 34 -17.30 5.70 4.01
N TYR A 35 -17.14 5.99 2.71
CA TYR A 35 -17.26 7.31 2.13
C TYR A 35 -17.94 7.26 0.77
N SER A 36 -18.41 8.41 0.31
CA SER A 36 -18.95 8.60 -1.03
C SER A 36 -18.41 9.89 -1.64
N LEU A 37 -18.49 9.97 -2.98
CA LEU A 37 -18.15 11.15 -3.75
C LEU A 37 -19.40 11.63 -4.48
N GLN A 38 -19.69 12.92 -4.36
CA GLN A 38 -20.81 13.56 -5.06
C GLN A 38 -20.27 14.59 -6.05
N ASP A 39 -20.69 14.50 -7.31
CA ASP A 39 -20.30 15.47 -8.33
C ASP A 39 -20.90 16.85 -8.01
N LEU A 40 -20.05 17.88 -8.05
CA LEU A 40 -20.44 19.26 -7.84
C LEU A 40 -20.87 19.91 -9.15
N SER A 41 -21.86 20.81 -9.09
CA SER A 41 -22.38 21.53 -10.25
C SER A 41 -21.31 22.37 -10.99
N GLU A 42 -20.29 22.83 -10.27
CA GLU A 42 -19.19 23.64 -10.79
C GLU A 42 -17.99 22.80 -11.28
N GLY A 43 -18.13 21.47 -11.26
CA GLY A 43 -17.03 20.52 -11.52
C GLY A 43 -16.25 20.17 -10.25
N GLY A 44 -15.69 18.95 -10.23
CA GLY A 44 -15.07 18.38 -9.04
C GLY A 44 -16.04 17.49 -8.25
N GLN A 45 -15.54 16.91 -7.16
CA GLN A 45 -16.28 15.97 -6.34
C GLN A 45 -16.16 16.35 -4.87
N ALA A 46 -17.29 16.34 -4.15
CA ALA A 46 -17.34 16.53 -2.71
C ALA A 46 -17.21 15.19 -1.99
N LEU A 47 -16.34 15.16 -0.99
CA LEU A 47 -16.16 14.02 -0.09
C LEU A 47 -17.25 14.02 0.97
N HIS A 48 -17.91 12.88 1.15
CA HIS A 48 -18.78 12.62 2.29
C HIS A 48 -18.30 11.38 3.05
N LEU A 49 -17.90 11.56 4.32
CA LEU A 49 -17.54 10.46 5.21
C LEU A 49 -18.78 9.96 5.98
N SER A 50 -18.98 8.65 6.02
CA SER A 50 -20.01 8.03 6.87
C SER A 50 -19.51 7.89 8.31
N GLU A 51 -20.41 7.61 9.26
CA GLU A 51 -20.03 7.33 10.66
C GLU A 51 -19.06 6.14 10.79
N LYS A 52 -19.14 5.16 9.88
CA LYS A 52 -18.25 3.98 9.86
C LYS A 52 -16.80 4.30 9.47
N SER A 53 -16.54 5.51 8.98
CA SER A 53 -15.17 5.98 8.74
C SER A 53 -14.42 6.29 10.03
N GLU A 54 -15.13 6.39 11.16
CA GLU A 54 -14.56 6.75 12.47
C GLU A 54 -13.71 8.03 12.41
N TRP A 55 -14.16 9.02 11.64
CA TRP A 55 -13.48 10.31 11.51
C TRP A 55 -13.30 11.01 12.87
N GLN A 56 -12.06 11.40 13.19
CA GLN A 56 -11.68 11.88 14.54
C GLN A 56 -11.39 13.40 14.62
N TYR A 57 -11.35 14.10 13.48
CA TYR A 57 -10.92 15.51 13.43
C TYR A 57 -12.08 16.46 13.12
N GLY A 58 -11.80 17.77 13.12
CA GLY A 58 -12.80 18.81 12.85
C GLY A 58 -12.99 19.07 11.36
N GLN A 59 -13.88 20.03 11.06
CA GLN A 59 -14.16 20.46 9.69
C GLN A 59 -12.91 21.00 8.99
N LYS A 60 -12.02 21.68 9.73
CA LYS A 60 -10.79 22.25 9.18
C LYS A 60 -9.89 21.18 8.55
N GLU A 61 -9.69 20.05 9.24
CA GLU A 61 -8.90 18.94 8.70
C GLU A 61 -9.63 18.28 7.53
N LEU A 62 -10.96 18.18 7.59
CA LEU A 62 -11.76 17.64 6.49
C LEU A 62 -11.64 18.49 5.22
N ASP A 63 -11.62 19.83 5.36
CA ASP A 63 -11.43 20.78 4.25
C ASP A 63 -10.03 20.69 3.62
N SER A 64 -9.06 20.08 4.31
CA SER A 64 -7.71 19.82 3.75
C SER A 64 -7.66 18.60 2.83
N ILE A 65 -8.75 17.84 2.77
CA ILE A 65 -8.89 16.60 1.98
C ILE A 65 -9.55 16.90 0.65
N GLU A 66 -8.83 16.62 -0.43
CA GLU A 66 -9.36 16.60 -1.79
C GLU A 66 -9.56 15.15 -2.24
N ALA A 67 -10.79 14.73 -2.48
CA ALA A 67 -11.09 13.39 -2.97
C ALA A 67 -11.72 13.43 -4.38
N PHE A 68 -11.32 12.51 -5.24
CA PHE A 68 -11.75 12.46 -6.63
C PHE A 68 -11.56 11.05 -7.20
N THR A 69 -12.14 10.79 -8.36
CA THR A 69 -11.89 9.55 -9.11
C THR A 69 -10.93 9.77 -10.28
N THR A 70 -10.10 8.77 -10.57
CA THR A 70 -9.25 8.75 -11.77
C THR A 70 -9.40 7.44 -12.53
N LYS A 71 -9.18 7.48 -13.84
CA LYS A 71 -9.33 6.32 -14.73
C LYS A 71 -8.02 5.56 -14.87
N THR A 72 -8.08 4.25 -14.69
CA THR A 72 -6.94 3.34 -14.87
C THR A 72 -6.77 2.93 -16.34
N ASN A 73 -5.57 2.46 -16.71
CA ASN A 73 -5.33 1.97 -18.07
C ASN A 73 -6.13 0.69 -18.42
N ARG A 74 -6.74 0.06 -17.40
CA ARG A 74 -7.66 -1.09 -17.55
C ARG A 74 -9.13 -0.69 -17.58
N GLY A 75 -9.44 0.61 -17.55
CA GLY A 75 -10.77 1.16 -17.72
C GLY A 75 -11.62 1.27 -16.45
N ASN A 76 -11.06 0.93 -15.28
CA ASN A 76 -11.72 1.17 -14.01
C ASN A 76 -11.57 2.64 -13.61
N HIS A 77 -12.51 3.15 -12.83
CA HIS A 77 -12.36 4.38 -12.06
C HIS A 77 -12.05 4.01 -10.62
N ILE A 78 -10.99 4.59 -10.06
CA ILE A 78 -10.58 4.40 -8.66
C ILE A 78 -10.73 5.69 -7.87
N GLY A 79 -11.12 5.59 -6.61
CA GLY A 79 -11.11 6.69 -5.66
C GLY A 79 -9.68 7.08 -5.28
N CYS A 80 -9.43 8.38 -5.17
CA CYS A 80 -8.18 8.97 -4.73
C CYS A 80 -8.47 10.04 -3.67
N MET A 81 -7.56 10.19 -2.72
CA MET A 81 -7.64 11.17 -1.64
C MET A 81 -6.28 11.84 -1.47
N PHE A 82 -6.23 13.16 -1.58
CA PHE A 82 -5.04 13.97 -1.34
C PHE A 82 -5.26 14.87 -0.12
N ILE A 83 -4.39 14.72 0.87
CA ILE A 83 -4.48 15.38 2.16
C ILE A 83 -3.26 16.26 2.34
N ARG A 84 -3.50 17.56 2.43
CA ARG A 84 -2.44 18.56 2.64
C ARG A 84 -2.20 18.74 4.14
N CYS A 85 -1.39 17.86 4.72
CA CYS A 85 -1.18 17.82 6.17
C CYS A 85 -0.28 18.94 6.69
N SER A 86 0.59 19.52 5.84
CA SER A 86 1.51 20.58 6.26
C SER A 86 1.80 21.58 5.14
N PRO A 87 1.82 22.90 5.43
CA PRO A 87 2.08 23.94 4.44
C PRO A 87 3.52 23.93 3.89
N ASN A 88 4.47 23.32 4.60
CA ASN A 88 5.87 23.23 4.19
C ASN A 88 6.35 21.78 4.03
N ALA A 89 5.42 20.84 3.81
CA ALA A 89 5.77 19.47 3.48
C ALA A 89 6.62 19.41 2.20
N ARG A 90 7.84 18.88 2.31
CA ARG A 90 8.72 18.63 1.15
C ARG A 90 8.25 17.42 0.36
N PHE A 91 7.86 16.35 1.07
CA PHE A 91 7.49 15.08 0.48
C PHE A 91 5.98 14.86 0.53
N THR A 92 5.49 14.13 -0.46
CA THR A 92 4.15 13.54 -0.47
C THR A 92 4.27 12.03 -0.43
N LEU A 93 3.62 11.38 0.53
CA LEU A 93 3.52 9.93 0.55
C LEU A 93 2.48 9.49 -0.49
N LEU A 94 2.85 8.62 -1.43
CA LEU A 94 1.88 7.81 -2.19
C LEU A 94 1.62 6.54 -1.39
N PHE A 95 0.52 6.51 -0.65
CA PHE A 95 0.17 5.45 0.30
C PHE A 95 -0.74 4.40 -0.36
N SER A 96 -0.27 3.16 -0.42
CA SER A 96 -1.03 1.96 -0.78
C SER A 96 -1.47 1.26 0.50
N HIS A 97 -2.76 1.35 0.81
CA HIS A 97 -3.32 0.87 2.08
C HIS A 97 -3.36 -0.66 2.22
N GLY A 98 -3.58 -1.14 3.46
CA GLY A 98 -3.75 -2.55 3.75
C GLY A 98 -5.02 -3.16 3.15
N ASN A 99 -5.25 -4.45 3.41
CA ASN A 99 -6.51 -5.09 3.07
C ASN A 99 -7.62 -4.64 4.04
N ALA A 100 -8.89 -4.93 3.72
CA ALA A 100 -10.04 -4.73 4.63
C ALA A 100 -10.28 -3.30 5.13
N VAL A 101 -9.70 -2.31 4.46
CA VAL A 101 -9.92 -0.88 4.71
C VAL A 101 -10.20 -0.14 3.40
N ASP A 102 -10.86 1.01 3.48
CA ASP A 102 -10.99 1.97 2.38
C ASP A 102 -10.45 3.36 2.77
N LEU A 103 -10.42 4.30 1.82
CA LEU A 103 -9.92 5.66 2.09
C LEU A 103 -10.68 6.40 3.19
N GLY A 104 -11.97 6.12 3.37
CA GLY A 104 -12.77 6.74 4.40
C GLY A 104 -12.27 6.36 5.79
N GLN A 105 -12.09 5.06 6.06
CA GLN A 105 -11.55 4.57 7.35
C GLN A 105 -10.12 5.04 7.60
N MET A 106 -9.31 5.13 6.55
CA MET A 106 -7.90 5.53 6.67
C MET A 106 -7.68 7.05 6.80
N SER A 107 -8.70 7.86 6.51
CA SER A 107 -8.58 9.33 6.46
C SER A 107 -8.02 9.95 7.76
N SER A 108 -8.54 9.54 8.93
CA SER A 108 -8.04 9.99 10.24
C SER A 108 -6.57 9.61 10.46
N PHE A 109 -6.21 8.38 10.10
CA PHE A 109 -4.84 7.90 10.21
C PHE A 109 -3.90 8.74 9.33
N TYR A 110 -4.30 9.03 8.09
CA TYR A 110 -3.48 9.82 7.17
C TYR A 110 -3.22 11.26 7.64
N VAL A 111 -4.25 11.95 8.14
CA VAL A 111 -4.08 13.28 8.75
C VAL A 111 -3.10 13.20 9.92
N GLY A 112 -3.30 12.21 10.79
CA GLY A 112 -2.46 12.01 11.97
C GLY A 112 -1.01 11.70 11.62
N LEU A 113 -0.78 10.81 10.66
CA LEU A 113 0.54 10.41 10.19
C LEU A 113 1.24 11.58 9.52
N GLY A 114 0.64 12.14 8.46
CA GLY A 114 1.25 13.19 7.64
C GLY A 114 1.64 14.43 8.45
N THR A 115 0.80 14.83 9.41
CA THR A 115 1.11 15.94 10.33
C THR A 115 2.34 15.65 11.19
N ARG A 116 2.47 14.42 11.71
CA ARG A 116 3.55 14.04 12.63
C ARG A 116 4.90 13.83 11.94
N ILE A 117 4.90 13.44 10.67
CA ILE A 117 6.13 13.23 9.87
C ILE A 117 6.44 14.40 8.92
N ASN A 118 5.58 15.42 8.87
CA ASN A 118 5.67 16.58 7.99
C ASN A 118 5.63 16.23 6.48
N CYS A 119 4.66 15.39 6.09
CA CYS A 119 4.39 15.01 4.70
C CYS A 119 2.92 15.23 4.34
N ASN A 120 2.66 15.55 3.07
CA ASN A 120 1.31 15.37 2.52
C ASN A 120 1.05 13.89 2.27
N ILE A 121 -0.21 13.47 2.25
CA ILE A 121 -0.59 12.09 1.97
C ILE A 121 -1.48 12.04 0.74
N PHE A 122 -1.11 11.21 -0.23
CA PHE A 122 -1.95 10.83 -1.35
C PHE A 122 -2.19 9.33 -1.27
N SER A 123 -3.46 8.93 -1.17
CA SER A 123 -3.85 7.53 -1.15
C SER A 123 -4.93 7.28 -2.21
N TYR A 124 -5.11 6.02 -2.57
CA TYR A 124 -6.11 5.58 -3.53
C TYR A 124 -6.71 4.25 -3.09
N ASP A 125 -7.97 4.00 -3.44
CA ASP A 125 -8.59 2.70 -3.27
C ASP A 125 -8.22 1.77 -4.44
N TYR A 126 -8.12 0.49 -4.16
CA TYR A 126 -7.99 -0.53 -5.20
C TYR A 126 -9.29 -0.70 -5.98
N SER A 127 -9.20 -1.17 -7.22
CA SER A 127 -10.38 -1.53 -8.03
C SER A 127 -11.30 -2.46 -7.24
N GLY A 128 -12.56 -2.06 -7.01
CA GLY A 128 -13.55 -2.78 -6.20
C GLY A 128 -13.54 -2.47 -4.70
N TYR A 129 -12.75 -1.50 -4.23
CA TYR A 129 -12.75 -0.97 -2.85
C TYR A 129 -13.37 0.42 -2.81
N GLY A 130 -14.05 0.75 -1.70
CA GLY A 130 -14.68 2.05 -1.50
C GLY A 130 -15.57 2.45 -2.68
N VAL A 131 -15.33 3.63 -3.25
CA VAL A 131 -16.07 4.13 -4.43
C VAL A 131 -15.54 3.60 -5.76
N SER A 132 -14.47 2.79 -5.74
CA SER A 132 -13.79 2.31 -6.94
C SER A 132 -14.58 1.23 -7.66
N THR A 133 -14.72 1.40 -8.97
CA THR A 133 -15.35 0.42 -9.87
C THR A 133 -14.44 -0.78 -10.13
N GLY A 134 -14.97 -1.80 -10.80
CA GLY A 134 -14.20 -2.97 -11.22
C GLY A 134 -14.17 -4.06 -10.15
N LYS A 135 -13.08 -4.83 -10.10
CA LYS A 135 -12.89 -5.94 -9.15
C LYS A 135 -11.44 -6.04 -8.71
N PRO A 136 -11.15 -6.52 -7.49
CA PRO A 136 -9.78 -6.71 -7.05
C PRO A 136 -9.08 -7.82 -7.85
N SER A 137 -7.86 -7.54 -8.30
CA SER A 137 -6.95 -8.53 -8.89
C SER A 137 -5.55 -7.94 -8.94
N GLU A 138 -4.52 -8.78 -8.98
CA GLU A 138 -3.13 -8.32 -9.10
C GLU A 138 -2.90 -7.36 -10.29
N LYS A 139 -3.49 -7.66 -11.45
CA LYS A 139 -3.36 -6.80 -12.64
C LYS A 139 -4.02 -5.44 -12.47
N ASN A 140 -5.15 -5.38 -11.75
CA ASN A 140 -5.79 -4.11 -11.44
C ASN A 140 -4.98 -3.38 -10.37
N LEU A 141 -4.47 -4.06 -9.36
CA LEU A 141 -3.63 -3.46 -8.30
C LEU A 141 -2.44 -2.67 -8.88
N TYR A 142 -1.75 -3.23 -9.89
CA TYR A 142 -0.69 -2.52 -10.61
C TYR A 142 -1.21 -1.35 -11.48
N SER A 143 -2.36 -1.53 -12.13
CA SER A 143 -3.02 -0.48 -12.92
C SER A 143 -3.52 0.68 -12.06
N ASP A 144 -3.96 0.37 -10.83
CA ASP A 144 -4.50 1.32 -9.87
C ASP A 144 -3.39 2.24 -9.35
N ILE A 145 -2.24 1.67 -8.94
CA ILE A 145 -1.09 2.48 -8.52
C ILE A 145 -0.49 3.30 -9.66
N ASP A 146 -0.47 2.78 -10.89
CA ASP A 146 -0.05 3.54 -12.07
C ASP A 146 -0.95 4.78 -12.27
N ALA A 147 -2.26 4.64 -12.06
CA ALA A 147 -3.21 5.75 -12.17
C ALA A 147 -3.02 6.78 -11.04
N ALA A 148 -2.79 6.31 -9.81
CA ALA A 148 -2.48 7.16 -8.65
C ALA A 148 -1.16 7.94 -8.83
N TRP A 149 -0.10 7.26 -9.27
CA TRP A 149 1.19 7.87 -9.61
C TRP A 149 1.06 8.95 -10.69
N ASN A 150 0.32 8.64 -11.75
CA ASN A 150 0.07 9.61 -12.81
C ASN A 150 -0.75 10.80 -12.30
N ALA A 151 -1.78 10.57 -11.48
CA ALA A 151 -2.58 11.65 -10.90
C ALA A 151 -1.72 12.59 -10.04
N LEU A 152 -0.86 12.06 -9.17
CA LEU A 152 0.10 12.85 -8.40
C LEU A 152 0.98 13.75 -9.26
N ARG A 153 1.57 13.17 -10.31
CA ARG A 153 2.53 13.89 -11.16
C ARG A 153 1.87 14.91 -12.08
N THR A 154 0.70 14.59 -12.61
CA THR A 154 0.04 15.40 -13.65
C THR A 154 -0.95 16.40 -13.09
N ARG A 155 -1.76 16.02 -12.09
CA ARG A 155 -2.75 16.91 -11.46
C ARG A 155 -2.09 17.88 -10.49
N TYR A 156 -1.12 17.40 -9.72
CA TYR A 156 -0.48 18.20 -8.66
C TYR A 156 0.94 18.64 -9.00
N GLY A 157 1.50 18.21 -10.13
CA GLY A 157 2.83 18.63 -10.57
C GLY A 157 3.97 18.16 -9.65
N ILE A 158 3.75 17.13 -8.84
CA ILE A 158 4.75 16.66 -7.88
C ILE A 158 5.78 15.81 -8.62
N SER A 159 7.06 16.23 -8.56
CA SER A 159 8.16 15.48 -9.17
C SER A 159 8.45 14.16 -8.44
N PRO A 160 8.90 13.10 -9.14
CA PRO A 160 9.20 11.79 -8.55
C PRO A 160 10.10 11.82 -7.31
N GLU A 161 11.12 12.69 -7.30
CA GLU A 161 12.05 12.87 -6.18
C GLU A 161 11.40 13.42 -4.90
N ASN A 162 10.21 14.02 -5.02
CA ASN A 162 9.41 14.50 -3.89
C ASN A 162 8.26 13.54 -3.52
N ILE A 163 8.19 12.37 -4.17
CA ILE A 163 7.22 11.31 -3.85
C ILE A 163 7.93 10.20 -3.09
N VAL A 164 7.42 9.87 -1.91
CA VAL A 164 7.84 8.68 -1.17
C VAL A 164 6.73 7.64 -1.29
N LEU A 165 7.05 6.45 -1.77
CA LEU A 165 6.07 5.38 -1.88
C LEU A 165 5.93 4.70 -0.51
N TYR A 166 4.70 4.48 -0.05
CA TYR A 166 4.43 3.79 1.20
C TYR A 166 3.46 2.65 0.92
N GLY A 167 3.84 1.40 1.19
CA GLY A 167 2.93 0.26 1.13
C GLY A 167 2.77 -0.40 2.49
N GLN A 168 1.53 -0.71 2.86
CA GLN A 168 1.23 -1.51 4.06
C GLN A 168 0.65 -2.87 3.68
N SER A 169 1.23 -3.94 4.22
CA SER A 169 0.77 -5.31 3.99
C SER A 169 0.62 -5.60 2.49
N ILE A 170 -0.57 -5.96 2.00
CA ILE A 170 -0.84 -6.14 0.56
C ILE A 170 -0.51 -4.91 -0.30
N GLY A 171 -0.57 -3.69 0.26
CA GLY A 171 -0.17 -2.46 -0.41
C GLY A 171 1.32 -2.37 -0.75
N THR A 172 2.17 -3.21 -0.14
CA THR A 172 3.58 -3.33 -0.52
C THR A 172 3.76 -3.92 -1.92
N VAL A 173 2.80 -4.71 -2.41
CA VAL A 173 2.85 -5.34 -3.73
C VAL A 173 2.86 -4.31 -4.87
N PRO A 174 1.87 -3.40 -5.00
CA PRO A 174 1.91 -2.38 -6.04
C PRO A 174 3.04 -1.38 -5.80
N THR A 175 3.37 -1.09 -4.53
CA THR A 175 4.48 -0.20 -4.17
C THR A 175 5.82 -0.71 -4.71
N ILE A 176 6.14 -1.99 -4.48
CA ILE A 176 7.36 -2.63 -4.99
C ILE A 176 7.34 -2.68 -6.51
N ASP A 177 6.20 -3.00 -7.13
CA ASP A 177 6.09 -3.01 -8.59
C ASP A 177 6.40 -1.64 -9.21
N LEU A 178 5.81 -0.57 -8.67
CA LEU A 178 6.05 0.78 -9.15
C LEU A 178 7.50 1.22 -8.91
N ALA A 179 8.02 1.00 -7.70
CA ALA A 179 9.40 1.32 -7.32
C ALA A 179 10.45 0.57 -8.14
N SER A 180 10.12 -0.63 -8.65
CA SER A 180 11.00 -1.41 -9.53
C SER A 180 11.11 -0.84 -10.95
N ARG A 181 10.23 0.09 -11.31
CA ARG A 181 10.14 0.71 -12.65
C ARG A 181 10.52 2.19 -12.65
N PHE A 182 10.35 2.88 -11.53
CA PHE A 182 10.60 4.31 -11.40
C PHE A 182 11.42 4.62 -10.15
N GLU A 183 12.39 5.52 -10.30
CA GLU A 183 13.06 6.15 -9.18
C GLU A 183 12.14 7.19 -8.53
N CYS A 184 12.20 7.29 -7.21
CA CYS A 184 11.38 8.16 -6.38
C CYS A 184 12.19 8.63 -5.16
N GLY A 185 11.66 9.58 -4.39
CA GLY A 185 12.32 10.11 -3.20
C GLY A 185 12.68 9.03 -2.17
N GLY A 186 11.86 7.98 -2.04
CA GLY A 186 12.11 6.84 -1.16
C GLY A 186 10.97 5.83 -1.17
N VAL A 187 11.18 4.69 -0.52
CA VAL A 187 10.18 3.62 -0.40
C VAL A 187 10.09 3.17 1.05
N ILE A 188 8.88 3.07 1.58
CA ILE A 188 8.59 2.51 2.90
C ILE A 188 7.73 1.25 2.68
N LEU A 189 8.24 0.12 3.14
CA LEU A 189 7.59 -1.19 3.05
C LEU A 189 7.21 -1.63 4.46
N HIS A 190 5.93 -1.50 4.81
CA HIS A 190 5.39 -1.88 6.10
C HIS A 190 4.75 -3.28 6.04
N SER A 191 5.31 -4.23 6.78
CA SER A 191 4.96 -5.66 6.82
C SER A 191 4.85 -6.27 5.42
N PRO A 192 5.91 -6.19 4.59
CA PRO A 192 5.85 -6.63 3.21
C PRO A 192 5.75 -8.14 3.09
N LEU A 193 5.07 -8.60 2.03
CA LEU A 193 5.08 -10.01 1.62
C LEU A 193 6.02 -10.27 0.44
N THR A 194 6.70 -11.40 0.49
CA THR A 194 7.62 -11.87 -0.56
C THR A 194 6.89 -12.43 -1.78
N SER A 195 5.85 -13.26 -1.53
CA SER A 195 4.84 -13.67 -2.50
C SER A 195 3.63 -14.33 -1.84
N GLY A 196 2.52 -14.45 -2.56
CA GLY A 196 1.30 -15.10 -2.06
C GLY A 196 1.49 -16.58 -1.73
N MET A 197 2.27 -17.32 -2.54
CA MET A 197 2.61 -18.71 -2.22
C MET A 197 3.44 -18.84 -0.95
N ARG A 198 4.35 -17.89 -0.67
CA ARG A 198 5.17 -17.90 0.55
C ARG A 198 4.38 -17.58 1.80
N VAL A 199 3.34 -16.73 1.68
CA VAL A 199 2.38 -16.52 2.78
C VAL A 199 1.60 -17.80 3.06
N ALA A 200 1.06 -18.45 2.02
CA ALA A 200 0.24 -19.66 2.19
C ALA A 200 1.05 -20.92 2.57
N PHE A 201 2.31 -21.00 2.14
CA PHE A 201 3.20 -22.14 2.32
C PHE A 201 4.61 -21.65 2.70
N PRO A 202 4.87 -21.28 3.97
CA PRO A 202 6.12 -20.63 4.40
C PRO A 202 7.41 -21.37 4.01
N GLU A 203 7.36 -22.69 3.91
CA GLU A 203 8.51 -23.52 3.53
C GLU A 203 8.91 -23.39 2.04
N THR A 204 8.09 -22.77 1.19
CA THR A 204 8.40 -22.64 -0.24
C THR A 204 9.47 -21.58 -0.50
N LYS A 205 10.64 -22.00 -0.98
CA LYS A 205 11.70 -21.08 -1.40
C LYS A 205 11.64 -20.71 -2.88
N ARG A 206 10.81 -21.40 -3.67
CA ARG A 206 10.69 -21.23 -5.13
C ARG A 206 9.54 -20.29 -5.47
N THR A 207 9.79 -19.42 -6.45
CA THR A 207 8.75 -18.63 -7.11
C THR A 207 8.20 -19.41 -8.30
N TRP A 208 6.88 -19.60 -8.34
CA TRP A 208 6.19 -20.36 -9.38
C TRP A 208 5.54 -19.42 -10.39
N CYS A 209 5.28 -19.88 -11.62
CA CYS A 209 4.65 -19.04 -12.65
C CYS A 209 3.20 -18.63 -12.34
N PHE A 210 2.56 -19.33 -11.41
CA PHE A 210 1.22 -19.05 -10.89
C PHE A 210 1.25 -18.38 -9.51
N ASP A 211 2.43 -18.01 -9.02
CA ASP A 211 2.58 -17.32 -7.74
C ASP A 211 2.00 -15.91 -7.84
N ALA A 212 1.07 -15.58 -6.95
CA ALA A 212 0.49 -14.26 -6.89
C ALA A 212 1.47 -13.31 -6.20
N PHE A 213 1.55 -12.07 -6.69
CA PHE A 213 2.31 -11.00 -6.04
C PHE A 213 3.80 -11.34 -5.79
N PRO A 214 4.59 -11.76 -6.81
CA PRO A 214 5.98 -12.15 -6.61
C PRO A 214 6.92 -10.95 -6.36
N SER A 215 6.71 -10.22 -5.26
CA SER A 215 7.45 -9.02 -4.84
C SER A 215 8.95 -9.28 -4.74
N ILE A 216 9.33 -10.47 -4.25
CA ILE A 216 10.73 -10.87 -4.06
C ILE A 216 11.54 -10.92 -5.38
N GLU A 217 10.86 -11.06 -6.54
CA GLU A 217 11.50 -11.03 -7.87
C GLU A 217 11.71 -9.60 -8.40
N LYS A 218 11.09 -8.61 -7.76
CA LYS A 218 11.08 -7.20 -8.20
C LYS A 218 11.93 -6.31 -7.31
N VAL A 219 12.03 -6.64 -6.03
CA VAL A 219 12.67 -5.79 -5.00
C VAL A 219 14.12 -5.40 -5.31
N SER A 220 14.89 -6.30 -5.94
CA SER A 220 16.29 -6.04 -6.30
C SER A 220 16.48 -4.99 -7.40
N LYS A 221 15.39 -4.54 -8.03
CA LYS A 221 15.39 -3.49 -9.05
C LYS A 221 15.09 -2.10 -8.48
N ILE A 222 14.75 -2.00 -7.19
CA ILE A 222 14.46 -0.72 -6.55
C ILE A 222 15.79 0.01 -6.32
N VAL A 223 15.92 1.17 -6.96
CA VAL A 223 17.12 2.03 -6.88
C VAL A 223 16.96 3.21 -5.91
N SER A 224 15.76 3.44 -5.38
CA SER A 224 15.49 4.42 -4.34
C SER A 224 15.89 3.90 -2.95
N PRO A 225 16.17 4.75 -1.95
CA PRO A 225 16.33 4.32 -0.56
C PRO A 225 15.08 3.57 -0.06
N VAL A 226 15.26 2.43 0.61
CA VAL A 226 14.16 1.58 1.08
C VAL A 226 14.22 1.40 2.60
N LEU A 227 13.18 1.83 3.30
CA LEU A 227 12.93 1.49 4.69
C LEU A 227 11.96 0.30 4.76
N VAL A 228 12.37 -0.76 5.46
CA VAL A 228 11.48 -1.88 5.80
C VAL A 228 11.08 -1.76 7.26
N VAL A 229 9.78 -1.88 7.54
CA VAL A 229 9.18 -1.88 8.89
C VAL A 229 8.42 -3.19 9.06
N HIS A 230 8.63 -3.92 10.16
CA HIS A 230 7.93 -5.19 10.42
C HIS A 230 7.86 -5.50 11.92
N GLY A 231 6.73 -6.00 12.40
CA GLY A 231 6.60 -6.58 13.74
C GLY A 231 7.27 -7.97 13.84
N THR A 232 7.93 -8.27 14.96
CA THR A 232 8.62 -9.57 15.11
C THR A 232 7.68 -10.73 15.42
N GLU A 233 6.46 -10.44 15.87
CA GLU A 233 5.43 -11.42 16.20
C GLU A 233 4.25 -11.38 15.20
N ASP A 234 4.51 -10.91 13.96
CA ASP A 234 3.52 -10.83 12.89
C ASP A 234 2.97 -12.21 12.52
N GLU A 235 1.71 -12.43 12.87
CA GLU A 235 0.97 -13.68 12.73
C GLU A 235 0.30 -13.85 11.35
N VAL A 236 0.27 -12.78 10.55
CA VAL A 236 -0.38 -12.76 9.22
C VAL A 236 0.67 -12.90 8.12
N ILE A 237 1.72 -12.09 8.20
CA ILE A 237 2.86 -12.09 7.29
C ILE A 237 4.11 -12.28 8.14
N ASP A 238 4.56 -13.53 8.24
CA ASP A 238 5.72 -13.89 9.05
C ASP A 238 6.92 -12.93 8.85
N PHE A 239 7.58 -12.59 9.95
CA PHE A 239 8.72 -11.67 10.00
C PHE A 239 9.84 -11.99 8.98
N SER A 240 10.01 -13.27 8.62
CA SER A 240 10.98 -13.69 7.59
C SER A 240 10.73 -13.03 6.23
N HIS A 241 9.51 -12.60 5.93
CA HIS A 241 9.20 -11.87 4.71
C HIS A 241 9.83 -10.48 4.69
N GLY A 242 9.71 -9.73 5.78
CA GLY A 242 10.36 -8.43 5.96
C GLY A 242 11.87 -8.54 5.87
N LEU A 243 12.45 -9.54 6.56
CA LEU A 243 13.88 -9.81 6.51
C LEU A 243 14.36 -10.15 5.08
N ALA A 244 13.66 -11.04 4.38
CA ALA A 244 14.03 -11.44 3.03
C ALA A 244 13.91 -10.30 2.00
N ILE A 245 12.94 -9.40 2.16
CA ILE A 245 12.82 -8.19 1.35
C ILE A 245 13.97 -7.24 1.64
N TYR A 246 14.25 -6.96 2.92
CA TYR A 246 15.36 -6.12 3.36
C TYR A 246 16.70 -6.59 2.81
N GLU A 247 17.02 -7.87 2.93
CA GLU A 247 18.28 -8.47 2.46
C GLU A 247 18.47 -8.39 0.94
N ARG A 248 17.37 -8.27 0.17
CA ARG A 248 17.42 -8.15 -1.31
C ARG A 248 17.31 -6.73 -1.83
N CYS A 249 17.03 -5.75 -0.98
CA CYS A 249 16.99 -4.34 -1.34
C CYS A 249 18.41 -3.79 -1.53
N PRO A 250 18.80 -3.30 -2.73
CA PRO A 250 20.16 -2.81 -2.97
C PRO A 250 20.53 -1.57 -2.17
N ARG A 251 19.52 -0.75 -1.80
CA ARG A 251 19.66 0.49 -1.03
C ARG A 251 18.74 0.49 0.19
N ALA A 252 18.71 -0.62 0.91
CA ALA A 252 18.05 -0.66 2.20
C ALA A 252 18.75 0.30 3.18
N VAL A 253 17.98 1.14 3.86
CA VAL A 253 18.44 1.87 5.06
C VAL A 253 18.16 1.02 6.29
N ASP A 254 18.69 1.42 7.46
CA ASP A 254 18.47 0.69 8.71
C ASP A 254 16.98 0.36 8.91
N PRO A 255 16.59 -0.91 9.04
CA PRO A 255 15.19 -1.29 9.11
C PRO A 255 14.61 -0.97 10.49
N LEU A 256 13.28 -1.07 10.62
CA LEU A 256 12.60 -1.07 11.90
C LEU A 256 11.94 -2.40 12.17
N TRP A 257 12.54 -3.19 13.05
CA TRP A 257 11.94 -4.38 13.62
C TRP A 257 11.30 -3.99 14.95
N VAL A 258 9.97 -4.12 15.04
CA VAL A 258 9.22 -3.79 16.24
C VAL A 258 9.04 -5.04 17.09
N GLU A 259 9.86 -5.15 18.12
CA GLU A 259 9.85 -6.32 19.02
C GLU A 259 8.52 -6.44 19.75
N GLY A 260 7.89 -7.61 19.65
CA GLY A 260 6.58 -7.92 20.25
C GLY A 260 5.36 -7.42 19.48
N ALA A 261 5.54 -6.66 18.39
CA ALA A 261 4.43 -6.23 17.55
C ALA A 261 3.96 -7.34 16.60
N GLY A 262 2.65 -7.45 16.42
CA GLY A 262 1.97 -8.28 15.43
C GLY A 262 1.72 -7.52 14.11
N HIS A 263 0.79 -8.02 13.29
CA HIS A 263 0.55 -7.43 11.95
C HIS A 263 -0.12 -6.04 11.97
N ASN A 264 -0.98 -5.80 12.97
CA ASN A 264 -1.94 -4.69 12.97
C ASN A 264 -1.71 -3.68 14.11
N ASP A 265 -0.62 -3.81 14.88
CA ASP A 265 -0.36 -2.97 16.05
C ASP A 265 0.99 -2.24 15.98
N VAL A 266 1.77 -2.41 14.91
CA VAL A 266 3.09 -1.76 14.73
C VAL A 266 3.00 -0.24 14.91
N GLU A 267 1.96 0.41 14.39
CA GLU A 267 1.77 1.86 14.48
C GLU A 267 1.48 2.35 15.91
N LEU A 268 1.11 1.45 16.83
CA LEU A 268 0.89 1.79 18.24
C LEU A 268 2.20 1.97 19.02
N TYR A 269 3.32 1.48 18.47
CA TYR A 269 4.64 1.59 19.10
C TYR A 269 5.30 2.93 18.74
N GLY A 270 5.75 3.69 19.73
CA GLY A 270 6.34 5.02 19.50
C GLY A 270 7.55 5.03 18.55
N GLN A 271 8.32 3.94 18.51
CA GLN A 271 9.46 3.79 17.60
C GLN A 271 9.08 3.84 16.12
N TYR A 272 7.84 3.52 15.76
CA TYR A 272 7.33 3.62 14.39
C TYR A 272 7.44 5.05 13.87
N LEU A 273 6.85 6.01 14.60
CA LEU A 273 6.89 7.42 14.18
C LEU A 273 8.30 7.99 14.19
N GLU A 274 9.12 7.63 15.17
CA GLU A 274 10.50 8.14 15.25
C GLU A 274 11.37 7.63 14.10
N ARG A 275 11.25 6.36 13.71
CA ARG A 275 11.96 5.85 12.54
C ARG A 275 11.51 6.53 11.25
N LEU A 276 10.20 6.72 11.07
CA LEU A 276 9.66 7.38 9.88
C LEU A 276 10.15 8.83 9.75
N LYS A 277 10.17 9.59 10.85
CA LYS A 277 10.77 10.93 10.87
C LYS A 277 12.24 10.88 10.51
N GLN A 278 13.00 9.95 11.08
CA GLN A 278 14.42 9.79 10.77
C GLN A 278 14.66 9.54 9.28
N PHE A 279 13.86 8.65 8.68
CA PHE A 279 13.96 8.36 7.25
C PHE A 279 13.65 9.61 6.42
N ILE A 280 12.49 10.22 6.64
CA ILE A 280 11.96 11.30 5.80
C ILE A 280 12.74 12.60 5.97
N GLN A 281 13.08 12.98 7.20
CA GLN A 281 13.61 14.30 7.52
C GLN A 281 15.14 14.34 7.52
N HIS A 282 15.81 13.19 7.57
CA HIS A 282 17.28 13.13 7.58
C HIS A 282 17.81 12.28 6.43
N GLU A 283 17.43 11.01 6.34
CA GLU A 283 18.03 10.09 5.36
C GLU A 283 17.64 10.45 3.91
N LEU A 284 16.42 10.90 3.64
CA LEU A 284 16.01 11.32 2.29
C LEU A 284 16.49 12.71 1.88
N ILE A 285 16.99 13.53 2.81
CA ILE A 285 17.47 14.88 2.53
C ILE A 285 18.97 14.90 2.23
N HIS A 286 19.72 13.96 2.81
CA HIS A 286 21.19 13.94 2.79
C HIS A 286 21.81 12.86 1.88
N ASN A 287 20.99 12.10 1.15
CA ASN A 287 21.41 11.05 0.21
C ASN A 287 21.24 11.45 -1.26
#